data_AF-A0A6N1DV07-F1
#
_entry.id   AF-A0A6N1DV07-F1
#
_cell.length_a   1.000
_cell.length_b   1.000
_cell.length_c   1.000
_cell.angle_alpha   90.00
_cell.angle_beta   90.00
_cell.angle_gamma   90.00
#
_symmetry.space_group_name_H-M   'P 1'
#
loop_
_entity.id
_entity.type
_entity.pdbx_description
1 polymer ?
#
loop_
_entity_poly.entity_id
_entity_poly.type
_entity_poly.pdbx_seq_one_letter_code
_entity_poly.pdbx_strand_id
1 'polypeptide(L)'
;MNLNYVSYFSENNSTEKSKDAISQILEKINYFFTKLDVPSLTYIIPIMIIVLFALSFLIGMWLRTKYVLAKVVAVGLTIVGSIAAATTLQNNERFVEYKDAIPFVITLAALGFYWLIRGILFSITITLHILMRWRRKRVDRKRNFFKKSTIRLLTGASNMVASSFGIFLFSNVLLSASTKDNSTSKASQVAVKIMTGGRGASLNGIGNFALSIYQIVTGGDKLFDDYVNNPNNKEIREKFEKVMEGFTDTLNDTNLRNIILKNVEKIPQVKELKLINNETAAEIRAKVASDEPRYALATSEKERKEIATDYIVKNISSIYDQYIQDSLDNKSKSILSNFSTNLNKDAKAAISKKFSEIIEKNVEKQNQVIDFDKVMNSMFGELEKRAKANQPTSNTEKTESEGNGATN
;
A
#
# COMPACT_ATOMS: atom_id res chain seq x y z
N MET A 1 -14.60 6.16 35.23
CA MET A 1 -13.19 5.82 34.90
C MET A 1 -12.79 6.72 33.74
N ASN A 2 -12.00 7.77 34.01
CA ASN A 2 -11.49 8.66 32.95
C ASN A 2 -10.39 7.90 32.20
N LEU A 3 -10.74 7.33 31.05
CA LEU A 3 -9.77 6.69 30.16
C LEU A 3 -8.99 7.78 29.43
N ASN A 4 -7.90 8.20 30.05
CA ASN A 4 -6.92 9.12 29.52
C ASN A 4 -6.07 8.36 28.47
N TYR A 5 -6.64 8.06 27.30
CA TYR A 5 -6.01 7.24 26.25
C TYR A 5 -4.82 7.92 25.52
N VAL A 6 -4.47 9.17 25.87
CA VAL A 6 -3.76 10.07 24.95
C VAL A 6 -2.34 10.48 25.40
N SER A 7 -1.87 10.14 26.61
CA SER A 7 -0.53 10.63 27.06
C SER A 7 0.68 9.77 26.65
N TYR A 8 0.48 8.59 26.03
CA TYR A 8 1.52 7.55 26.07
C TYR A 8 2.38 7.35 24.82
N PHE A 9 2.16 8.09 23.73
CA PHE A 9 3.20 8.22 22.69
C PHE A 9 4.39 9.10 23.14
N SER A 10 4.21 9.85 24.23
CA SER A 10 5.20 10.79 24.78
C SER A 10 6.27 10.14 25.66
N GLU A 11 5.92 9.25 26.59
CA GLU A 11 6.89 8.84 27.63
C GLU A 11 7.46 7.43 27.44
N ASN A 12 8.68 7.38 26.89
CA ASN A 12 9.66 6.36 27.26
C ASN A 12 11.08 6.92 27.09
N ASN A 13 11.72 7.24 28.21
CA ASN A 13 12.93 8.07 28.35
C ASN A 13 14.25 7.41 27.90
N SER A 14 14.19 6.28 27.19
CA SER A 14 15.35 5.69 26.49
C SER A 14 15.28 5.88 24.96
N THR A 15 14.21 6.51 24.46
CA THR A 15 13.86 6.56 23.03
C THR A 15 14.13 7.91 22.35
N GLU A 16 14.45 8.98 23.09
CA GLU A 16 14.56 10.35 22.53
C GLU A 16 15.53 10.45 21.35
N LYS A 17 16.76 9.91 21.47
CA LYS A 17 17.73 9.96 20.37
C LYS A 17 17.34 9.16 19.12
N SER A 18 16.58 8.06 19.28
CA SER A 18 16.12 7.25 18.13
C SER A 18 14.82 7.80 17.52
N LYS A 19 13.93 8.36 18.36
CA LYS A 19 12.74 9.11 17.93
C LYS A 19 13.16 10.35 17.15
N ASP A 20 14.20 11.07 17.58
CA ASP A 20 14.74 12.21 16.85
C ASP A 20 15.33 11.82 15.50
N ALA A 21 16.13 10.75 15.42
CA ALA A 21 16.72 10.32 14.15
C ALA A 21 15.66 9.83 13.15
N ILE A 22 14.68 9.05 13.62
CA ILE A 22 13.58 8.57 12.78
C ILE A 22 12.65 9.73 12.41
N SER A 23 12.33 10.62 13.35
CA SER A 23 11.52 11.82 13.08
C SER A 23 12.20 12.73 12.07
N GLN A 24 13.50 12.98 12.18
CA GLN A 24 14.27 13.78 11.20
C GLN A 24 14.35 13.11 9.82
N ILE A 25 14.51 11.79 9.76
CA ILE A 25 14.48 11.05 8.50
C ILE A 25 13.08 11.12 7.88
N LEU A 26 12.04 10.88 8.67
CA LEU A 26 10.64 10.97 8.24
C LEU A 26 10.25 12.40 7.87
N GLU A 27 10.80 13.42 8.52
CA GLU A 27 10.59 14.83 8.21
C GLU A 27 11.28 15.23 6.90
N LYS A 28 12.49 14.72 6.63
CA LYS A 28 13.16 14.88 5.33
C LYS A 28 12.43 14.13 4.21
N ILE A 29 11.91 12.93 4.51
CA ILE A 29 11.07 12.15 3.60
C ILE A 29 9.76 12.89 3.35
N ASN A 30 9.11 13.41 4.39
CA ASN A 30 7.89 14.21 4.33
C ASN A 30 8.13 15.50 3.54
N TYR A 31 9.21 16.23 3.78
CA TYR A 31 9.60 17.41 3.02
C TYR A 31 9.84 17.11 1.54
N PHE A 32 10.53 16.00 1.25
CA PHE A 32 10.75 15.56 -0.12
C PHE A 32 9.44 15.19 -0.81
N PHE A 33 8.56 14.45 -0.14
CA PHE A 33 7.27 14.02 -0.70
C PHE A 33 6.23 15.13 -0.74
N THR A 34 6.17 16.06 0.20
CA THR A 34 5.26 17.23 0.15
C THR A 34 5.66 18.22 -0.94
N LYS A 35 6.97 18.35 -1.25
CA LYS A 35 7.41 19.04 -2.47
C LYS A 35 7.01 18.32 -3.75
N LEU A 36 6.77 17.01 -3.67
CA LEU A 36 6.27 16.21 -4.79
C LEU A 36 4.75 16.09 -4.80
N ASP A 37 4.03 16.23 -3.66
CA ASP A 37 2.57 16.14 -3.52
C ASP A 37 1.89 17.38 -4.11
N VAL A 38 2.09 17.56 -5.40
CA VAL A 38 1.34 18.49 -6.21
C VAL A 38 0.13 17.70 -6.71
N PRO A 39 -1.12 18.11 -6.45
CA PRO A 39 -2.33 17.47 -6.99
C PRO A 39 -2.28 17.28 -8.52
N SER A 40 -1.44 18.07 -9.19
CA SER A 40 -1.14 17.98 -10.61
C SER A 40 -0.30 16.76 -11.02
N LEU A 41 0.42 16.05 -10.12
CA LEU A 41 1.22 14.87 -10.49
C LEU A 41 0.38 13.76 -11.13
N THR A 42 -0.88 13.61 -10.68
CA THR A 42 -1.83 12.65 -11.28
C THR A 42 -2.04 12.90 -12.77
N TYR A 43 -1.98 14.17 -13.20
CA TYR A 43 -2.14 14.59 -14.59
C TYR A 43 -0.79 14.78 -15.32
N ILE A 44 0.25 15.22 -14.60
CA ILE A 44 1.59 15.48 -15.15
C ILE A 44 2.30 14.16 -15.49
N ILE A 45 2.16 13.11 -14.69
CA ILE A 45 2.87 11.84 -14.92
C ILE A 45 2.44 11.22 -16.26
N PRO A 46 1.13 11.07 -16.60
CA PRO A 46 0.70 10.64 -17.92
C PRO A 46 1.23 11.51 -19.06
N ILE A 47 1.19 12.85 -18.91
CA ILE A 47 1.70 13.79 -19.93
C ILE A 47 3.20 13.58 -20.13
N MET A 48 3.97 13.48 -19.05
CA MET A 48 5.40 13.25 -19.09
C MET A 48 5.74 11.91 -19.74
N ILE A 49 4.96 10.85 -19.49
CA ILE A 49 5.12 9.55 -20.17
C ILE A 49 4.94 9.71 -21.68
N ILE A 50 3.90 10.44 -22.13
CA ILE A 50 3.67 10.71 -23.56
C ILE A 50 4.86 11.49 -24.16
N VAL A 51 5.36 12.51 -23.47
CA VAL A 51 6.53 13.29 -23.90
C VAL A 51 7.77 12.41 -24.01
N LEU A 52 8.03 11.54 -23.02
CA LEU A 52 9.15 10.60 -23.04
C LEU A 52 9.01 9.58 -24.17
N PHE A 53 7.81 9.13 -24.49
CA PHE A 53 7.55 8.28 -25.64
C PHE A 53 7.83 8.99 -26.96
N ALA A 54 7.36 10.24 -27.11
CA ALA A 54 7.64 11.05 -28.29
C ALA A 54 9.15 11.32 -28.48
N LEU A 55 9.86 11.68 -27.41
CA LEU A 55 11.32 11.83 -27.43
C LEU A 55 12.01 10.53 -27.79
N SER A 56 11.56 9.41 -27.22
CA SER A 56 12.09 8.10 -27.57
C SER A 56 11.86 7.77 -29.04
N PHE A 57 10.67 8.06 -29.57
CA PHE A 57 10.36 7.86 -30.98
C PHE A 57 11.31 8.67 -31.88
N LEU A 58 11.49 9.97 -31.61
CA LEU A 58 12.36 10.85 -32.38
C LEU A 58 13.83 10.40 -32.34
N ILE A 59 14.34 10.02 -31.17
CA ILE A 59 15.70 9.48 -31.03
C ILE A 59 15.84 8.17 -31.82
N GLY A 60 14.79 7.33 -31.84
CA GLY A 60 14.76 6.09 -32.61
C GLY A 60 14.82 6.34 -34.12
N MET A 61 14.10 7.34 -34.61
CA MET A 61 14.19 7.76 -36.03
C MET A 61 15.60 8.24 -36.40
N TRP A 62 16.29 8.89 -35.46
CA TRP A 62 17.61 9.47 -35.69
C TRP A 62 18.73 8.42 -35.64
N LEU A 63 18.82 7.66 -34.55
CA LEU A 63 19.89 6.68 -34.30
C LEU A 63 19.61 5.29 -34.91
N ARG A 64 18.36 5.03 -35.35
CA ARG A 64 17.88 3.80 -35.99
C ARG A 64 18.04 2.56 -35.09
N THR A 65 18.08 1.36 -35.70
CA THR A 65 18.13 0.05 -35.04
C THR A 65 19.27 -0.13 -34.05
N LYS A 66 20.41 0.54 -34.22
CA LYS A 66 21.57 0.40 -33.32
C LYS A 66 21.21 0.75 -31.87
N TYR A 67 20.46 1.84 -31.69
CA TYR A 67 20.09 2.30 -30.36
C TYR A 67 18.95 1.46 -29.75
N VAL A 68 18.06 0.92 -30.60
CA VAL A 68 17.03 -0.03 -30.15
C VAL A 68 17.69 -1.27 -29.55
N LEU A 69 18.67 -1.85 -30.24
CA LEU A 69 19.40 -3.02 -29.74
C LEU A 69 20.11 -2.72 -28.41
N ALA A 70 20.76 -1.56 -28.30
CA ALA A 70 21.41 -1.13 -27.06
C ALA A 70 20.42 -1.07 -25.88
N LYS A 71 19.18 -0.60 -26.10
CA LYS A 71 18.16 -0.60 -25.04
C LYS A 71 17.69 -1.99 -24.66
N VAL A 72 17.50 -2.88 -25.63
CA VAL A 72 17.13 -4.28 -25.36
C VAL A 72 18.21 -4.94 -24.50
N VAL A 73 19.49 -4.71 -24.82
CA VAL A 73 20.61 -5.17 -24.00
C VAL A 73 20.58 -4.55 -22.60
N ALA A 74 20.29 -3.24 -22.47
CA ALA A 74 20.17 -2.58 -21.17
C ALA A 74 19.07 -3.20 -20.29
N VAL A 75 17.90 -3.50 -20.89
CA VAL A 75 16.80 -4.18 -20.21
C VAL A 75 17.24 -5.57 -19.75
N GLY A 76 17.82 -6.38 -20.64
CA GLY A 76 18.29 -7.73 -20.31
C GLY A 76 19.33 -7.74 -19.19
N LEU A 77 20.34 -6.85 -19.27
CA LEU A 77 21.34 -6.69 -18.22
C LEU A 77 20.71 -6.26 -16.89
N THR A 78 19.71 -5.38 -16.92
CA THR A 78 19.03 -4.94 -15.70
C THR A 78 18.31 -6.10 -15.02
N ILE A 79 17.60 -6.92 -15.78
CA ILE A 79 16.90 -8.10 -15.24
C ILE A 79 17.91 -9.05 -14.56
N VAL A 80 19.01 -9.36 -15.24
CA VAL A 80 20.06 -10.24 -14.68
C VAL A 80 20.69 -9.62 -13.44
N GLY A 81 21.02 -8.32 -13.49
CA GLY A 81 21.60 -7.58 -12.37
C GLY A 81 20.67 -7.54 -11.15
N SER A 82 19.37 -7.34 -11.37
CA SER A 82 18.36 -7.36 -10.30
C SER A 82 18.21 -8.74 -9.66
N ILE A 83 18.23 -9.81 -10.45
CA ILE A 83 18.18 -11.19 -9.92
C ILE A 83 19.43 -11.50 -9.08
N ALA A 84 20.60 -11.10 -9.57
CA ALA A 84 21.86 -11.26 -8.83
C ALA A 84 21.83 -10.46 -7.52
N ALA A 85 21.43 -9.19 -7.56
CA ALA A 85 21.30 -8.34 -6.37
C ALA A 85 20.30 -8.92 -5.36
N ALA A 86 19.14 -9.41 -5.83
CA ALA A 86 18.14 -10.04 -4.98
C ALA A 86 18.71 -11.26 -4.25
N THR A 87 19.42 -12.13 -4.98
CA THR A 87 20.03 -13.34 -4.42
C THR A 87 21.07 -12.99 -3.36
N THR A 88 21.94 -12.01 -3.64
CA THR A 88 22.97 -11.55 -2.71
C THR A 88 22.38 -10.92 -1.45
N LEU A 89 21.34 -10.09 -1.58
CA LEU A 89 20.69 -9.44 -0.45
C LEU A 89 19.89 -10.42 0.42
N GLN A 90 19.18 -11.37 -0.20
CA GLN A 90 18.36 -12.35 0.52
C GLN A 90 19.18 -13.39 1.27
N ASN A 91 20.38 -13.73 0.80
CA ASN A 91 21.25 -14.73 1.42
C ASN A 91 22.21 -14.15 2.46
N ASN A 92 22.24 -12.83 2.64
CA ASN A 92 23.17 -12.19 3.56
C ASN A 92 22.49 -11.98 4.93
N GLU A 93 23.06 -12.61 5.95
CA GLU A 93 22.55 -12.61 7.32
C GLU A 93 22.35 -11.21 7.90
N ARG A 94 23.14 -10.23 7.47
CA ARG A 94 23.04 -8.83 7.92
C ARG A 94 21.73 -8.15 7.52
N PHE A 95 21.01 -8.68 6.51
CA PHE A 95 19.77 -8.08 6.01
C PHE A 95 18.51 -8.87 6.38
N VAL A 96 18.63 -9.89 7.24
CA VAL A 96 17.50 -10.73 7.67
C VAL A 96 16.38 -9.91 8.32
N GLU A 97 16.73 -8.89 9.11
CA GLU A 97 15.74 -8.01 9.74
C GLU A 97 14.95 -7.18 8.72
N TYR A 98 15.59 -6.83 7.59
CA TYR A 98 15.04 -6.00 6.51
C TYR A 98 14.46 -6.80 5.35
N LYS A 99 14.29 -8.12 5.49
CA LYS A 99 13.88 -9.03 4.40
C LYS A 99 12.65 -8.57 3.62
N ASP A 100 11.69 -7.93 4.30
CA ASP A 100 10.45 -7.44 3.70
C ASP A 100 10.61 -6.09 2.97
N ALA A 101 11.69 -5.35 3.26
CA ALA A 101 12.05 -4.12 2.56
C ALA A 101 12.96 -4.37 1.34
N ILE A 102 13.64 -5.53 1.29
CA ILE A 102 14.55 -5.92 0.18
C ILE A 102 13.89 -5.77 -1.22
N PRO A 103 12.63 -6.18 -1.45
CA PRO A 103 11.98 -6.00 -2.75
C PRO A 103 11.95 -4.55 -3.24
N PHE A 104 11.78 -3.57 -2.35
CA PHE A 104 11.79 -2.15 -2.73
C PHE A 104 13.21 -1.65 -3.06
N VAL A 105 14.21 -2.11 -2.31
CA VAL A 105 15.63 -1.83 -2.59
C VAL A 105 16.04 -2.40 -3.94
N ILE A 106 15.58 -3.61 -4.29
CA ILE A 106 15.82 -4.21 -5.60
C ILE A 106 15.24 -3.34 -6.72
N THR A 107 14.03 -2.79 -6.54
CA THR A 107 13.42 -1.89 -7.53
C THR A 107 14.24 -0.60 -7.72
N LEU A 108 14.72 0.02 -6.63
CA LEU A 108 15.59 1.19 -6.69
C LEU A 108 16.93 0.88 -7.35
N ALA A 109 17.55 -0.25 -7.00
CA ALA A 109 18.79 -0.72 -7.61
C ALA A 109 18.60 -0.99 -9.11
N ALA A 110 17.50 -1.64 -9.51
CA ALA A 110 17.15 -1.89 -10.90
C ALA A 110 17.02 -0.59 -11.69
N LEU A 111 16.35 0.42 -11.11
CA LEU A 111 16.22 1.73 -11.73
C LEU A 111 17.58 2.41 -11.93
N GLY A 112 18.39 2.50 -10.86
CA GLY A 112 19.71 3.13 -10.91
C GLY A 112 20.64 2.43 -11.90
N PHE A 113 20.68 1.10 -11.85
CA PHE A 113 21.49 0.27 -12.74
C PHE A 113 21.03 0.39 -14.21
N TYR A 114 19.72 0.38 -14.46
CA TYR A 114 19.16 0.58 -15.80
C TYR A 114 19.57 1.94 -16.39
N TRP A 115 19.41 3.02 -15.63
CA TRP A 115 19.77 4.36 -16.11
C TRP A 115 21.27 4.51 -16.32
N LEU A 116 22.09 3.92 -15.45
CA LEU A 116 23.54 3.91 -15.59
C LEU A 116 23.97 3.18 -16.88
N ILE A 117 23.52 1.93 -17.09
CA ILE A 117 23.82 1.19 -18.31
C ILE A 117 23.33 1.94 -19.55
N ARG A 118 22.11 2.48 -19.49
CA ARG A 118 21.52 3.22 -20.61
C ARG A 118 22.32 4.48 -20.94
N GLY A 119 22.81 5.20 -19.94
CA GLY A 119 23.70 6.35 -20.11
C GLY A 119 25.00 5.96 -20.80
N ILE A 120 25.64 4.88 -20.35
CA ILE A 120 26.88 4.35 -20.97
C ILE A 120 26.62 3.95 -22.43
N LEU A 121 25.60 3.14 -22.68
CA LEU A 121 25.27 2.65 -24.03
C LEU A 121 24.84 3.77 -24.97
N PHE A 122 24.14 4.79 -24.47
CA PHE A 122 23.78 5.99 -25.24
C PHE A 122 25.03 6.75 -25.68
N SER A 123 25.97 7.01 -24.76
CA SER A 123 27.24 7.66 -25.05
C SER A 123 28.05 6.90 -26.09
N ILE A 124 28.20 5.58 -25.94
CA ILE A 124 28.88 4.73 -26.93
C ILE A 124 28.20 4.81 -28.29
N THR A 125 26.86 4.68 -28.32
CA THR A 125 26.09 4.67 -29.57
C THR A 125 26.18 6.02 -30.31
N ILE A 126 26.13 7.13 -29.58
CA ILE A 126 26.27 8.48 -30.14
C ILE A 126 27.68 8.69 -30.69
N THR A 127 28.72 8.35 -29.93
CA THR A 127 30.11 8.50 -30.37
C THR A 127 30.35 7.72 -31.66
N LEU A 128 29.91 6.46 -31.71
CA LEU A 128 29.99 5.64 -32.94
C LEU A 128 29.17 6.23 -34.08
N HIS A 129 27.99 6.78 -33.81
CA HIS A 129 27.15 7.40 -34.84
C HIS A 129 27.81 8.64 -35.46
N ILE A 130 28.37 9.52 -34.62
CA ILE A 130 29.07 10.74 -35.06
C ILE A 130 30.31 10.36 -35.87
N LEU A 131 31.15 9.45 -35.36
CA LEU A 131 32.36 8.98 -36.06
C LEU A 131 32.03 8.38 -37.44
N MET A 132 31.01 7.51 -37.52
CA MET A 132 30.60 6.90 -38.79
C MET A 132 29.97 7.91 -39.75
N ARG A 133 29.24 8.91 -39.25
CA ARG A 133 28.62 9.94 -40.08
C ARG A 133 29.66 10.90 -40.64
N TRP A 134 30.73 11.19 -39.89
CA TRP A 134 31.83 12.03 -40.35
C TRP A 134 32.66 11.34 -41.44
N ARG A 135 32.89 10.03 -41.33
CA ARG A 135 33.60 9.24 -42.37
C ARG A 135 32.80 9.05 -43.67
N ARG A 136 31.46 9.10 -43.64
CA ARG A 136 30.63 8.96 -44.86
C ARG A 136 30.52 10.29 -45.62
N LYS A 137 31.59 10.68 -46.29
CA LYS A 137 31.50 11.64 -47.41
C LYS A 137 30.90 10.92 -48.63
N ARG A 138 29.77 11.45 -49.10
CA ARG A 138 29.21 11.36 -50.47
C ARG A 138 29.34 10.03 -51.22
N VAL A 139 28.48 9.04 -50.94
CA VAL A 139 28.08 8.06 -51.98
C VAL A 139 26.62 7.66 -51.72
N ASP A 140 25.82 7.70 -52.78
CA ASP A 140 24.43 7.24 -52.97
C ASP A 140 23.25 7.98 -52.33
N ARG A 141 22.64 8.88 -53.11
CA ARG A 141 21.26 9.36 -52.93
C ARG A 141 20.39 9.06 -54.15
N LYS A 142 20.08 7.79 -54.39
CA LYS A 142 18.88 7.36 -55.17
C LYS A 142 18.13 6.21 -54.47
N ARG A 143 18.08 6.22 -53.13
CA ARG A 143 17.26 5.25 -52.38
C ARG A 143 15.87 5.84 -52.16
N ASN A 144 14.82 5.12 -52.60
CA ASN A 144 13.41 5.52 -52.50
C ASN A 144 13.11 6.19 -51.16
N PHE A 145 12.70 7.47 -51.23
CA PHE A 145 12.37 8.30 -50.08
C PHE A 145 11.36 7.60 -49.15
N PHE A 146 10.33 6.97 -49.74
CA PHE A 146 9.34 6.18 -49.03
C PHE A 146 9.97 5.06 -48.19
N LYS A 147 10.75 4.15 -48.79
CA LYS A 147 11.41 3.04 -48.06
C LYS A 147 12.29 3.56 -46.91
N LYS A 148 12.99 4.68 -47.09
CA LYS A 148 13.84 5.28 -46.06
C LYS A 148 13.02 5.91 -44.93
N SER A 149 11.87 6.52 -45.24
CA SER A 149 10.96 7.10 -44.25
C SER A 149 10.28 6.01 -43.42
N THR A 150 9.74 4.97 -44.07
CA THR A 150 9.07 3.85 -43.38
C THR A 150 10.01 3.12 -42.43
N ILE A 151 11.27 2.86 -42.84
CA ILE A 151 12.27 2.23 -41.95
C ILE A 151 12.54 3.13 -40.73
N ARG A 152 12.61 4.45 -40.91
CA ARG A 152 12.81 5.38 -39.78
C ARG A 152 11.62 5.37 -38.82
N LEU A 153 10.39 5.40 -39.35
CA LEU A 153 9.18 5.32 -38.55
C LEU A 153 9.11 4.02 -37.75
N LEU A 154 9.38 2.88 -38.39
CA LEU A 154 9.45 1.58 -37.71
C LEU A 154 10.52 1.57 -36.61
N THR A 155 11.71 2.09 -36.87
CA THR A 155 12.75 2.19 -35.83
C THR A 155 12.39 3.15 -34.71
N GLY A 156 11.66 4.23 -35.00
CA GLY A 156 11.10 5.13 -34.00
C GLY A 156 10.13 4.39 -33.09
N ALA A 157 9.17 3.67 -33.68
CA ALA A 157 8.18 2.89 -32.96
C ALA A 157 8.83 1.79 -32.11
N SER A 158 9.77 1.01 -32.67
CA SER A 158 10.52 -0.01 -31.91
C SER A 158 11.31 0.62 -30.75
N ASN A 159 11.87 1.82 -30.94
CA ASN A 159 12.59 2.50 -29.86
C ASN A 159 11.67 3.00 -28.75
N MET A 160 10.45 3.43 -29.11
CA MET A 160 9.40 3.80 -28.17
C MET A 160 8.98 2.59 -27.32
N VAL A 161 8.70 1.45 -27.96
CA VAL A 161 8.37 0.19 -27.27
C VAL A 161 9.52 -0.27 -26.38
N ALA A 162 10.77 -0.27 -26.85
CA ALA A 162 11.91 -0.66 -26.03
C ALA A 162 12.15 0.27 -24.83
N SER A 163 11.68 1.53 -24.88
CA SER A 163 11.74 2.46 -23.75
C SER A 163 10.62 2.28 -22.74
N SER A 164 9.52 1.61 -23.09
CA SER A 164 8.32 1.57 -22.25
C SER A 164 8.64 1.05 -20.85
N PHE A 165 9.41 -0.03 -20.75
CA PHE A 165 9.81 -0.61 -19.46
C PHE A 165 10.58 0.39 -18.59
N GLY A 166 11.55 1.11 -19.16
CA GLY A 166 12.30 2.12 -18.43
C GLY A 166 11.48 3.35 -18.04
N ILE A 167 10.57 3.79 -18.92
CA ILE A 167 9.67 4.93 -18.66
C ILE A 167 8.69 4.57 -17.53
N PHE A 168 8.10 3.37 -17.57
CA PHE A 168 7.17 2.89 -16.55
C PHE A 168 7.86 2.50 -15.23
N LEU A 169 9.12 2.05 -15.27
CA LEU A 169 9.95 1.87 -14.08
C LEU A 169 10.25 3.23 -13.41
N PHE A 170 10.56 4.26 -14.21
CA PHE A 170 10.76 5.62 -13.69
C PHE A 170 9.47 6.23 -13.16
N SER A 171 8.34 6.04 -13.85
CA SER A 171 7.04 6.50 -13.34
C SER A 171 6.68 5.84 -12.01
N ASN A 172 7.19 4.64 -11.72
CA ASN A 172 6.96 3.96 -10.45
C ASN A 172 7.47 4.77 -9.25
N VAL A 173 8.65 5.40 -9.40
CA VAL A 173 9.21 6.28 -8.38
C VAL A 173 8.40 7.54 -8.23
N LEU A 174 7.96 8.14 -9.35
CA LEU A 174 7.17 9.37 -9.30
C LEU A 174 5.77 9.14 -8.74
N LEU A 175 5.22 7.95 -8.95
CA LEU A 175 3.95 7.54 -8.36
C LEU A 175 4.10 7.11 -6.89
N SER A 176 5.28 7.16 -6.28
CA SER A 176 5.44 6.82 -4.86
C SER A 176 4.57 7.66 -3.92
N ALA A 177 4.25 8.90 -4.30
CA ALA A 177 3.32 9.78 -3.58
C ALA A 177 1.86 9.71 -4.09
N SER A 178 1.52 8.84 -5.04
CA SER A 178 0.16 8.69 -5.57
C SER A 178 -0.54 7.48 -4.96
N THR A 179 -1.77 7.66 -4.47
CA THR A 179 -2.64 6.57 -3.98
C THR A 179 -3.53 5.97 -5.07
N LYS A 180 -3.74 6.66 -6.19
CA LYS A 180 -4.75 6.24 -7.17
C LYS A 180 -4.30 5.01 -7.95
N ASP A 181 -5.02 3.90 -7.78
CA ASP A 181 -4.92 2.75 -8.67
C ASP A 181 -5.48 3.13 -10.06
N ASN A 182 -4.58 3.46 -10.98
CA ASN A 182 -4.90 3.81 -12.36
C ASN A 182 -4.11 2.94 -13.34
N SER A 183 -4.43 3.06 -14.64
CA SER A 183 -3.76 2.30 -15.70
C SER A 183 -2.24 2.50 -15.72
N THR A 184 -1.76 3.70 -15.37
CA THR A 184 -0.33 4.01 -15.25
C THR A 184 0.32 3.26 -14.10
N SER A 185 -0.34 3.18 -12.94
CA SER A 185 0.14 2.40 -11.78
C SER A 185 0.25 0.92 -12.14
N LYS A 186 -0.76 0.33 -12.78
CA LYS A 186 -0.72 -1.07 -13.22
C LYS A 186 0.40 -1.34 -14.22
N ALA A 187 0.55 -0.48 -15.24
CA ALA A 187 1.64 -0.59 -16.22
C ALA A 187 3.02 -0.46 -15.55
N SER A 188 3.14 0.43 -14.58
CA SER A 188 4.33 0.64 -13.77
C SER A 188 4.69 -0.59 -12.92
N GLN A 189 3.71 -1.21 -12.26
CA GLN A 189 3.89 -2.44 -11.50
C GLN A 189 4.35 -3.60 -12.41
N VAL A 190 3.77 -3.75 -13.60
CA VAL A 190 4.20 -4.74 -14.59
C VAL A 190 5.64 -4.50 -15.01
N ALA A 191 6.01 -3.24 -15.28
CA ALA A 191 7.37 -2.88 -15.64
C ALA A 191 8.38 -3.20 -14.52
N VAL A 192 8.04 -2.90 -13.25
CA VAL A 192 8.84 -3.30 -12.09
C VAL A 192 9.03 -4.82 -12.06
N LYS A 193 7.95 -5.59 -12.17
CA LYS A 193 7.99 -7.05 -12.12
C LYS A 193 8.89 -7.62 -13.22
N ILE A 194 8.81 -7.09 -14.44
CA ILE A 194 9.66 -7.51 -15.56
C ILE A 194 11.11 -7.12 -15.32
N MET A 195 11.38 -5.83 -15.06
CA MET A 195 12.73 -5.27 -14.94
C MET A 195 13.51 -5.85 -13.75
N THR A 196 12.82 -6.33 -12.73
CA THR A 196 13.42 -6.93 -11.53
C THR A 196 13.42 -8.46 -11.55
N GLY A 197 12.98 -9.10 -12.63
CA GLY A 197 12.86 -10.56 -12.71
C GLY A 197 11.87 -11.15 -11.69
N GLY A 198 10.85 -10.37 -11.31
CA GLY A 198 9.82 -10.73 -10.34
C GLY A 198 10.23 -10.61 -8.88
N ARG A 199 11.43 -10.08 -8.58
CA ARG A 199 11.96 -9.97 -7.21
C ARG A 199 11.74 -8.60 -6.57
N GLY A 200 11.39 -7.58 -7.36
CA GLY A 200 11.13 -6.24 -6.86
C GLY A 200 9.67 -5.99 -6.51
N ALA A 201 9.44 -5.02 -5.63
CA ALA A 201 8.12 -4.51 -5.28
C ALA A 201 7.93 -3.08 -5.80
N SER A 202 6.69 -2.72 -6.13
CA SER A 202 6.34 -1.39 -6.61
C SER A 202 6.55 -0.35 -5.52
N LEU A 203 7.20 0.76 -5.86
CA LEU A 203 7.38 1.93 -5.00
C LEU A 203 6.14 2.84 -4.96
N ASN A 204 5.14 2.57 -5.81
CA ASN A 204 3.86 3.26 -5.79
C ASN A 204 3.25 3.25 -4.38
N GLY A 205 2.81 4.40 -3.88
CA GLY A 205 2.19 4.53 -2.56
C GLY A 205 3.14 4.49 -1.34
N ILE A 206 4.44 4.18 -1.49
CA ILE A 206 5.38 4.15 -0.35
C ILE A 206 5.56 5.54 0.28
N GLY A 207 5.53 6.60 -0.54
CA GLY A 207 5.60 7.96 -0.03
C GLY A 207 4.41 8.29 0.85
N ASN A 208 3.20 7.88 0.43
CA ASN A 208 2.00 8.06 1.24
C ASN A 208 2.02 7.19 2.50
N PHE A 209 2.56 5.97 2.42
CA PHE A 209 2.80 5.16 3.60
C PHE A 209 3.69 5.87 4.63
N ALA A 210 4.84 6.39 4.18
CA ALA A 210 5.77 7.11 5.06
C ALA A 210 5.14 8.39 5.63
N LEU A 211 4.38 9.12 4.81
CA LEU A 211 3.63 10.32 5.21
C LEU A 211 2.53 10.01 6.22
N SER A 212 1.69 9.00 5.96
CA SER A 212 0.61 8.58 6.85
C SER A 212 1.16 8.08 8.18
N ILE A 213 2.21 7.26 8.18
CA ILE A 213 2.89 6.86 9.42
C ILE A 213 3.45 8.08 10.15
N TYR A 214 4.15 8.98 9.45
CA TYR A 214 4.73 10.16 10.08
C TYR A 214 3.65 11.04 10.70
N GLN A 215 2.54 11.28 10.00
CA GLN A 215 1.44 12.09 10.47
C GLN A 215 0.73 11.43 11.66
N ILE A 216 0.56 10.11 11.65
CA ILE A 216 0.02 9.35 12.79
C ILE A 216 0.97 9.47 13.99
N VAL A 217 2.28 9.26 13.80
CA VAL A 217 3.27 9.24 14.88
C VAL A 217 3.55 10.61 15.49
N THR A 218 3.53 11.68 14.69
CA THR A 218 3.93 13.03 15.15
C THR A 218 2.77 13.92 15.56
N GLY A 219 1.54 13.61 15.12
CA GLY A 219 0.38 14.43 15.42
C GLY A 219 -0.96 13.73 15.24
N GLY A 220 -0.98 12.40 15.17
CA GLY A 220 -2.20 11.61 14.99
C GLY A 220 -3.16 11.81 16.15
N ASP A 221 -2.64 11.82 17.39
CA ASP A 221 -3.43 12.03 18.60
C ASP A 221 -4.13 13.40 18.57
N LYS A 222 -3.39 14.46 18.28
CA LYS A 222 -3.96 15.81 18.19
C LYS A 222 -4.95 15.94 17.04
N LEU A 223 -4.66 15.35 15.87
CA LEU A 223 -5.56 15.38 14.72
C LEU A 223 -6.85 14.58 14.99
N PHE A 224 -6.73 13.47 15.71
CA PHE A 224 -7.86 12.64 16.14
C PHE A 224 -8.71 13.41 17.17
N ASP A 225 -8.09 14.00 18.19
CA ASP A 225 -8.76 14.83 19.19
C ASP A 225 -9.43 16.05 18.54
N ASP A 226 -8.75 16.74 17.63
CA ASP A 226 -9.27 17.88 16.88
C ASP A 226 -10.48 17.46 16.03
N TYR A 227 -10.43 16.29 15.39
CA TYR A 227 -11.54 15.75 14.61
C TYR A 227 -12.73 15.33 15.48
N VAL A 228 -12.47 14.66 16.60
CA VAL A 228 -13.51 14.26 17.57
C VAL A 228 -14.21 15.48 18.15
N ASN A 229 -13.43 16.51 18.54
CA ASN A 229 -13.96 17.72 19.17
C ASN A 229 -14.59 18.68 18.14
N ASN A 230 -14.08 18.76 16.92
CA ASN A 230 -14.53 19.69 15.88
C ASN A 230 -14.83 19.00 14.53
N PRO A 231 -15.74 18.02 14.48
CA PRO A 231 -15.97 17.18 13.28
C PRO A 231 -16.56 17.93 12.09
N ASN A 232 -17.26 19.04 12.36
CA ASN A 232 -17.86 19.88 11.33
C ASN A 232 -16.87 20.86 10.72
N ASN A 233 -15.65 20.96 11.28
CA ASN A 233 -14.59 21.74 10.68
C ASN A 233 -14.10 21.00 9.43
N LYS A 234 -14.38 21.58 8.26
CA LYS A 234 -14.04 21.02 6.96
C LYS A 234 -12.55 20.72 6.83
N GLU A 235 -11.66 21.60 7.29
CA GLU A 235 -10.21 21.44 7.15
C GLU A 235 -9.69 20.26 8.00
N ILE A 236 -10.14 20.17 9.25
CA ILE A 236 -9.76 19.07 10.15
C ILE A 236 -10.28 17.74 9.61
N ARG A 237 -11.53 17.73 9.14
CA ARG A 237 -12.16 16.57 8.54
C ARG A 237 -11.43 16.10 7.28
N GLU A 238 -11.15 16.98 6.34
CA GLU A 238 -10.43 16.63 5.10
C GLU A 238 -9.03 16.09 5.41
N LYS A 239 -8.32 16.70 6.37
CA LYS A 239 -7.00 16.25 6.79
C LYS A 239 -7.05 14.87 7.44
N PHE A 240 -8.04 14.64 8.31
CA PHE A 240 -8.24 13.35 8.96
C PHE A 240 -8.62 12.25 7.96
N GLU A 241 -9.58 12.51 7.06
CA GLU A 241 -9.99 11.59 6.01
C GLU A 241 -8.81 11.22 5.10
N LYS A 242 -7.98 12.19 4.69
CA LYS A 242 -6.77 11.93 3.88
C LYS A 242 -5.75 11.04 4.60
N VAL A 243 -5.54 11.24 5.91
CA VAL A 243 -4.65 10.38 6.72
C VAL A 243 -5.18 8.95 6.78
N MET A 244 -6.48 8.79 7.04
CA MET A 244 -7.12 7.48 7.17
C MET A 244 -7.21 6.74 5.83
N GLU A 245 -7.46 7.44 4.72
CA GLU A 245 -7.41 6.89 3.37
C GLU A 245 -6.01 6.35 3.06
N GLY A 246 -4.97 7.17 3.27
CA GLY A 246 -3.58 6.75 3.05
C GLY A 246 -3.15 5.57 3.93
N PHE A 247 -3.61 5.52 5.18
CA PHE A 247 -3.36 4.38 6.07
C PHE A 247 -4.09 3.10 5.61
N THR A 248 -5.33 3.23 5.13
CA THR A 248 -6.11 2.10 4.60
C THR A 248 -5.50 1.57 3.31
N ASP A 249 -5.11 2.45 2.39
CA ASP A 249 -4.42 2.08 1.14
C ASP A 249 -3.13 1.32 1.42
N THR A 250 -2.38 1.77 2.42
CA THR A 250 -1.17 1.10 2.87
C THR A 250 -1.48 -0.33 3.36
N LEU A 251 -2.48 -0.50 4.21
CA LEU A 251 -2.86 -1.82 4.71
C LEU A 251 -3.43 -2.71 3.60
N ASN A 252 -3.99 -2.14 2.55
CA ASN A 252 -4.45 -2.88 1.38
C ASN A 252 -3.30 -3.36 0.50
N ASP A 253 -2.16 -2.65 0.45
CA ASP A 253 -0.94 -3.13 -0.21
C ASP A 253 -0.29 -4.29 0.55
N THR A 254 -0.05 -5.41 -0.14
CA THR A 254 0.46 -6.62 0.50
C THR A 254 1.87 -6.47 1.06
N ASN A 255 2.75 -5.74 0.39
CA ASN A 255 4.14 -5.61 0.84
C ASN A 255 4.22 -4.64 2.03
N LEU A 256 3.49 -3.53 1.97
CA LEU A 256 3.46 -2.54 3.06
C LEU A 256 2.72 -3.06 4.29
N ARG A 257 1.60 -3.75 4.09
CA ARG A 257 0.90 -4.47 5.17
C ARG A 257 1.83 -5.43 5.90
N ASN A 258 2.61 -6.25 5.18
CA ASN A 258 3.52 -7.19 5.83
C ASN A 258 4.58 -6.49 6.69
N ILE A 259 5.09 -5.34 6.24
CA ILE A 259 6.03 -4.51 7.02
C ILE A 259 5.36 -3.98 8.29
N ILE A 260 4.13 -3.44 8.18
CA ILE A 260 3.38 -2.94 9.36
C ILE A 260 3.13 -4.08 10.34
N LEU A 261 2.53 -5.17 9.86
CA LEU A 261 2.12 -6.30 10.70
C LEU A 261 3.31 -6.97 11.41
N LYS A 262 4.49 -7.03 10.79
CA LYS A 262 5.70 -7.54 11.45
C LYS A 262 6.15 -6.66 12.61
N ASN A 263 5.94 -5.35 12.52
CA ASN A 263 6.35 -4.40 13.55
C ASN A 263 5.23 -4.08 14.55
N VAL A 264 4.01 -4.55 14.30
CA VAL A 264 2.84 -4.28 15.17
C VAL A 264 3.05 -4.80 16.60
N GLU A 265 3.80 -5.90 16.79
CA GLU A 265 4.17 -6.44 18.12
C GLU A 265 5.07 -5.50 18.94
N LYS A 266 5.72 -4.54 18.29
CA LYS A 266 6.58 -3.55 18.95
C LYS A 266 5.74 -2.40 19.53
N ILE A 267 4.48 -2.25 19.10
CA ILE A 267 3.57 -1.22 19.56
C ILE A 267 3.14 -1.54 21.01
N PRO A 268 3.35 -0.64 21.98
CA PRO A 268 3.04 -0.88 23.39
C PRO A 268 1.58 -1.31 23.65
N GLN A 269 0.60 -0.70 22.98
CA GLN A 269 -0.82 -1.05 23.11
C GLN A 269 -1.11 -2.48 22.64
N VAL A 270 -0.35 -2.97 21.65
CA VAL A 270 -0.43 -4.36 21.21
C VAL A 270 0.29 -5.29 22.20
N LYS A 271 1.26 -4.76 22.97
CA LYS A 271 1.78 -5.46 24.14
C LYS A 271 0.78 -5.51 25.29
N GLU A 272 -0.16 -4.59 25.38
CA GLU A 272 -1.25 -4.64 26.37
C GLU A 272 -2.33 -5.65 25.95
N LEU A 273 -2.56 -5.86 24.65
CA LEU A 273 -3.38 -6.98 24.15
C LEU A 273 -2.84 -8.36 24.54
N LYS A 274 -1.58 -8.45 25.01
CA LYS A 274 -0.99 -9.68 25.57
C LYS A 274 -1.59 -10.06 26.91
N LEU A 275 -2.36 -9.16 27.53
CA LEU A 275 -2.99 -9.33 28.83
C LEU A 275 -4.42 -9.88 28.72
N ILE A 276 -4.71 -10.78 27.75
CA ILE A 276 -5.77 -11.75 28.01
C ILE A 276 -5.25 -12.64 29.13
N ASN A 277 -5.47 -12.18 30.36
CA ASN A 277 -5.04 -12.86 31.56
C ASN A 277 -6.00 -14.03 31.82
N ASN A 278 -5.66 -14.85 32.81
CA ASN A 278 -6.49 -15.98 33.22
C ASN A 278 -7.92 -15.54 33.63
N GLU A 279 -8.08 -14.29 34.06
CA GLU A 279 -9.36 -13.71 34.49
C GLU A 279 -10.29 -13.48 33.30
N THR A 280 -9.84 -12.80 32.24
CA THR A 280 -10.65 -12.61 31.02
C THR A 280 -11.04 -13.95 30.39
N ALA A 281 -10.12 -14.92 30.37
CA ALA A 281 -10.42 -16.26 29.89
C ALA A 281 -11.48 -16.93 30.77
N ALA A 282 -11.38 -16.83 32.10
CA ALA A 282 -12.37 -17.38 33.03
C ALA A 282 -13.75 -16.72 32.90
N GLU A 283 -13.80 -15.40 32.70
CA GLU A 283 -15.04 -14.65 32.47
C GLU A 283 -15.75 -15.12 31.21
N ILE A 284 -15.02 -15.29 30.10
CA ILE A 284 -15.59 -15.84 28.85
C ILE A 284 -16.14 -17.24 29.10
N ARG A 285 -15.38 -18.13 29.76
CA ARG A 285 -15.84 -19.49 30.07
C ARG A 285 -17.11 -19.49 30.93
N ALA A 286 -17.14 -18.66 31.97
CA ALA A 286 -18.28 -18.56 32.88
C ALA A 286 -19.52 -18.04 32.14
N LYS A 287 -19.35 -17.01 31.30
CA LYS A 287 -20.44 -16.43 30.52
C LYS A 287 -21.01 -17.41 29.50
N VAL A 288 -20.15 -18.10 28.75
CA VAL A 288 -20.60 -19.12 27.78
C VAL A 288 -21.23 -20.31 28.51
N ALA A 289 -20.68 -20.78 29.63
CA ALA A 289 -21.25 -21.90 30.39
C ALA A 289 -22.64 -21.57 30.96
N SER A 290 -22.88 -20.31 31.34
CA SER A 290 -24.19 -19.81 31.79
C SER A 290 -25.22 -19.85 30.66
N ASP A 291 -24.83 -19.39 29.47
CA ASP A 291 -25.78 -19.12 28.38
C ASP A 291 -25.93 -20.30 27.40
N GLU A 292 -24.93 -21.19 27.33
CA GLU A 292 -24.89 -22.37 26.46
C GLU A 292 -24.60 -23.64 27.28
N PRO A 293 -25.64 -24.36 27.75
CA PRO A 293 -25.48 -25.56 28.59
C PRO A 293 -24.60 -26.65 27.95
N ARG A 294 -24.55 -26.71 26.61
CA ARG A 294 -23.69 -27.63 25.85
C ARG A 294 -22.20 -27.42 26.13
N TYR A 295 -21.79 -26.21 26.51
CA TYR A 295 -20.41 -25.90 26.84
C TYR A 295 -19.94 -26.64 28.10
N ALA A 296 -20.78 -26.69 29.14
CA ALA A 296 -20.49 -27.40 30.39
C ALA A 296 -20.47 -28.93 30.19
N LEU A 297 -21.30 -29.42 29.26
CA LEU A 297 -21.44 -30.85 28.94
C LEU A 297 -20.39 -31.35 27.94
N ALA A 298 -19.70 -30.47 27.22
CA ALA A 298 -18.66 -30.83 26.27
C ALA A 298 -17.47 -31.50 26.96
N THR A 299 -17.00 -32.60 26.36
CA THR A 299 -15.99 -33.49 26.96
C THR A 299 -14.58 -33.18 26.48
N SER A 300 -14.44 -32.44 25.37
CA SER A 300 -13.14 -32.04 24.83
C SER A 300 -12.94 -30.53 24.86
N GLU A 301 -11.70 -30.08 25.07
CA GLU A 301 -11.32 -28.67 25.02
C GLU A 301 -11.57 -28.05 23.64
N LYS A 302 -11.37 -28.84 22.57
CA LYS A 302 -11.64 -28.42 21.19
C LYS A 302 -13.11 -28.11 20.97
N GLU A 303 -14.00 -28.98 21.45
CA GLU A 303 -15.45 -28.78 21.35
C GLU A 303 -15.92 -27.59 22.19
N ARG A 304 -15.38 -27.42 23.40
CA ARG A 304 -15.63 -26.21 24.22
C ARG A 304 -15.19 -24.95 23.49
N LYS A 305 -14.00 -24.95 22.90
CA LYS A 305 -13.49 -23.82 22.12
C LYS A 305 -14.39 -23.47 20.93
N GLU A 306 -14.89 -24.48 20.22
CA GLU A 306 -15.81 -24.30 19.10
C GLU A 306 -17.15 -23.69 19.57
N ILE A 307 -17.75 -24.24 20.63
CA ILE A 307 -19.00 -23.72 21.21
C ILE A 307 -18.84 -22.27 21.68
N ALA A 308 -17.75 -21.94 22.39
CA ALA A 308 -17.50 -20.57 22.83
C ALA A 308 -17.29 -19.61 21.66
N THR A 309 -16.57 -20.04 20.62
CA THR A 309 -16.38 -19.26 19.40
C THR A 309 -17.71 -18.98 18.72
N ASP A 310 -18.51 -20.02 18.48
CA ASP A 310 -19.80 -19.91 17.79
C ASP A 310 -20.79 -19.04 18.59
N TYR A 311 -20.80 -19.17 19.92
CA TYR A 311 -21.58 -18.29 20.78
C TYR A 311 -21.20 -16.82 20.61
N ILE A 312 -19.90 -16.49 20.66
CA ILE A 312 -19.42 -15.11 20.48
C ILE A 312 -19.76 -14.59 19.09
N VAL A 313 -19.53 -15.39 18.05
CA VAL A 313 -19.85 -15.02 16.66
C VAL A 313 -21.34 -14.77 16.47
N LYS A 314 -22.20 -15.63 17.02
CA LYS A 314 -23.65 -15.49 16.96
C LYS A 314 -24.14 -14.24 17.70
N ASN A 315 -23.50 -13.91 18.82
CA ASN A 315 -23.85 -12.77 19.66
C ASN A 315 -23.00 -11.52 19.39
N ILE A 316 -22.24 -11.50 18.29
CA ILE A 316 -21.24 -10.45 18.03
C ILE A 316 -21.86 -9.05 17.99
N SER A 317 -23.11 -8.94 17.52
CA SER A 317 -23.84 -7.67 17.50
C SER A 317 -24.14 -7.16 18.92
N SER A 318 -24.59 -8.04 19.82
CA SER A 318 -24.82 -7.69 21.23
C SER A 318 -23.53 -7.41 21.99
N ILE A 319 -22.47 -8.15 21.69
CA ILE A 319 -21.14 -7.95 22.29
C ILE A 319 -20.55 -6.60 21.83
N TYR A 320 -20.72 -6.28 20.55
CA TYR A 320 -20.38 -4.97 20.02
C TYR A 320 -21.14 -3.88 20.77
N ASP A 321 -22.44 -4.04 20.99
CA ASP A 321 -23.23 -3.04 21.70
C ASP A 321 -22.76 -2.84 23.15
N GLN A 322 -22.58 -3.93 23.89
CA GLN A 322 -22.22 -3.88 25.30
C GLN A 322 -20.80 -3.34 25.57
N TYR A 323 -19.84 -3.69 24.72
CA TYR A 323 -18.43 -3.42 25.00
C TYR A 323 -17.82 -2.35 24.10
N ILE A 324 -18.41 -2.07 22.94
CA ILE A 324 -17.89 -1.12 21.95
C ILE A 324 -18.85 0.06 21.75
N GLN A 325 -20.16 -0.16 21.74
CA GLN A 325 -21.13 0.93 21.57
C GLN A 325 -21.21 1.84 22.80
N ASP A 326 -21.08 1.30 24.01
CA ASP A 326 -21.17 2.13 25.22
C ASP A 326 -19.83 2.75 25.64
N SER A 327 -18.70 2.22 25.12
CA SER A 327 -17.35 2.66 25.46
C SER A 327 -16.75 3.68 24.49
N LEU A 328 -17.17 3.65 23.22
CA LEU A 328 -16.74 4.60 22.19
C LEU A 328 -17.82 5.66 21.95
N ASP A 329 -17.41 6.89 21.66
CA ASP A 329 -18.34 7.88 21.14
C ASP A 329 -18.81 7.51 19.71
N ASN A 330 -19.96 8.06 19.29
CA ASN A 330 -20.53 7.76 17.97
C ASN A 330 -19.60 8.12 16.80
N LYS A 331 -18.62 9.01 17.04
CA LYS A 331 -17.68 9.48 16.02
C LYS A 331 -16.54 8.47 15.82
N SER A 332 -15.95 7.98 16.90
CA SER A 332 -14.97 6.89 16.93
C SER A 332 -15.53 5.63 16.29
N LYS A 333 -16.83 5.35 16.51
CA LYS A 333 -17.54 4.26 15.81
C LYS A 333 -17.59 4.47 14.30
N SER A 334 -17.94 5.68 13.85
CA SER A 334 -17.97 6.02 12.42
C SER A 334 -16.58 5.88 11.79
N ILE A 335 -15.52 6.31 12.48
CA ILE A 335 -14.13 6.16 12.03
C ILE A 335 -13.75 4.67 11.89
N LEU A 336 -14.02 3.87 12.93
CA LEU A 336 -13.70 2.44 12.95
C LEU A 336 -14.45 1.67 11.86
N SER A 337 -15.72 2.04 11.67
CA SER A 337 -16.61 1.47 10.65
C SER A 337 -16.15 1.82 9.24
N ASN A 338 -15.85 3.10 8.97
CA ASN A 338 -15.31 3.57 7.68
C ASN A 338 -13.95 2.95 7.35
N PHE A 339 -13.07 2.87 8.36
CA PHE A 339 -11.77 2.21 8.22
C PHE A 339 -11.95 0.73 7.87
N SER A 340 -12.84 0.02 8.58
CA SER A 340 -13.13 -1.38 8.29
C SER A 340 -13.70 -1.57 6.88
N THR A 341 -14.64 -0.74 6.43
CA THR A 341 -15.23 -0.88 5.09
C THR A 341 -14.24 -0.69 3.95
N ASN A 342 -13.21 0.14 4.16
CA ASN A 342 -12.23 0.47 3.12
C ASN A 342 -11.08 -0.57 3.04
N LEU A 343 -10.96 -1.47 4.02
CA LEU A 343 -10.02 -2.58 3.96
C LEU A 343 -10.53 -3.68 3.02
N ASN A 344 -9.65 -4.20 2.17
CA ASN A 344 -9.96 -5.35 1.32
C ASN A 344 -9.93 -6.67 2.13
N LYS A 345 -10.47 -7.74 1.55
CA LYS A 345 -10.60 -9.05 2.22
C LYS A 345 -9.24 -9.61 2.66
N ASP A 346 -8.22 -9.46 1.83
CA ASP A 346 -6.87 -9.97 2.11
C ASP A 346 -6.22 -9.23 3.28
N ALA A 347 -6.43 -7.91 3.37
CA ALA A 347 -5.96 -7.09 4.47
C ALA A 347 -6.63 -7.48 5.78
N LYS A 348 -7.96 -7.65 5.76
CA LYS A 348 -8.72 -8.10 6.94
C LYS A 348 -8.23 -9.45 7.44
N ALA A 349 -8.13 -10.45 6.56
CA ALA A 349 -7.65 -11.77 6.92
C ALA A 349 -6.23 -11.74 7.49
N ALA A 350 -5.33 -10.95 6.90
CA ALA A 350 -3.96 -10.81 7.41
C ALA A 350 -3.89 -10.10 8.77
N ILE A 351 -4.73 -9.08 9.00
CA ILE A 351 -4.85 -8.39 10.29
C ILE A 351 -5.40 -9.35 11.35
N SER A 352 -6.52 -10.03 11.08
CA SER A 352 -7.13 -11.02 11.98
C SER A 352 -6.14 -12.10 12.38
N LYS A 353 -5.45 -12.69 11.38
CA LYS A 353 -4.41 -13.69 11.61
C LYS A 353 -3.30 -13.15 12.49
N LYS A 354 -2.79 -11.94 12.23
CA LYS A 354 -1.69 -11.38 13.00
C LYS A 354 -2.07 -11.12 14.45
N PHE A 355 -3.27 -10.59 14.70
CA PHE A 355 -3.76 -10.42 16.07
C PHE A 355 -3.98 -11.76 16.77
N SER A 356 -4.50 -12.79 16.06
CA SER A 356 -4.60 -14.16 16.59
C SER A 356 -3.23 -14.70 17.00
N GLU A 357 -2.22 -14.61 16.13
CA GLU A 357 -0.85 -15.03 16.44
C GLU A 357 -0.27 -14.33 17.66
N ILE A 358 -0.53 -13.03 17.80
CA ILE A 358 -0.07 -12.24 18.94
C ILE A 358 -0.75 -12.73 20.21
N ILE A 359 -2.06 -12.90 20.21
CA ILE A 359 -2.79 -13.39 21.37
C ILE A 359 -2.33 -14.81 21.73
N GLU A 360 -2.29 -15.73 20.76
CA GLU A 360 -1.89 -17.12 20.95
C GLU A 360 -0.45 -17.28 21.49
N LYS A 361 0.46 -16.40 21.10
CA LYS A 361 1.86 -16.40 21.57
C LYS A 361 1.99 -15.95 23.02
N ASN A 362 1.07 -15.11 23.50
CA ASN A 362 1.16 -14.51 24.83
C ASN A 362 0.16 -15.10 25.84
N VAL A 363 -0.83 -15.88 25.37
CA VAL A 363 -1.79 -16.61 26.20
C VAL A 363 -1.34 -18.07 26.29
N GLU A 364 -1.22 -18.59 27.52
CA GLU A 364 -0.94 -20.01 27.74
C GLU A 364 -1.97 -20.88 26.99
N LYS A 365 -1.54 -21.99 26.39
CA LYS A 365 -2.41 -22.83 25.53
C LYS A 365 -3.75 -23.19 26.20
N GLN A 366 -3.73 -23.47 27.50
CA GLN A 366 -4.91 -23.79 28.31
C GLN A 366 -5.93 -22.64 28.42
N ASN A 367 -5.54 -21.41 28.09
CA ASN A 367 -6.35 -20.20 28.14
C ASN A 367 -6.82 -19.71 26.77
N GLN A 368 -6.57 -20.48 25.72
CA GLN A 368 -7.09 -20.20 24.38
C GLN A 368 -8.54 -20.67 24.24
N VAL A 369 -9.45 -19.94 24.89
CA VAL A 369 -10.88 -20.31 24.99
C VAL A 369 -11.63 -20.18 23.66
N ILE A 370 -11.12 -19.37 22.72
CA ILE A 370 -11.83 -19.00 21.49
C ILE A 370 -10.88 -18.99 20.28
N ASP A 371 -11.46 -19.11 19.08
CA ASP A 371 -10.77 -18.88 17.81
C ASP A 371 -10.81 -17.37 17.49
N PHE A 372 -9.70 -16.68 17.77
CA PHE A 372 -9.60 -15.23 17.62
C PHE A 372 -9.69 -14.79 16.16
N ASP A 373 -9.22 -15.58 15.21
CA ASP A 373 -9.33 -15.26 13.78
C ASP A 373 -10.81 -15.24 13.36
N LYS A 374 -11.59 -16.26 13.73
CA LYS A 374 -13.04 -16.30 13.46
C LYS A 374 -13.79 -15.15 14.12
N VAL A 375 -13.48 -14.85 15.38
CA VAL A 375 -14.12 -13.76 16.13
C VAL A 375 -13.80 -12.40 15.52
N MET A 376 -12.53 -12.13 15.18
CA MET A 376 -12.11 -10.88 14.54
C MET A 376 -12.72 -10.71 13.14
N ASN A 377 -12.78 -11.77 12.34
CA ASN A 377 -13.44 -11.74 11.04
C ASN A 377 -14.95 -11.43 11.16
N SER A 378 -15.60 -11.98 12.18
CA SER A 378 -17.01 -11.69 12.46
C SER A 378 -17.22 -10.26 12.93
N MET A 379 -16.29 -9.72 13.74
CA MET A 379 -16.29 -8.32 14.16
C MET A 379 -16.15 -7.37 12.97
N PHE A 380 -15.25 -7.66 12.02
CA PHE A 380 -15.16 -6.89 10.77
C PHE A 380 -16.47 -6.94 9.96
N GLY A 381 -17.14 -8.09 9.92
CA GLY A 381 -18.45 -8.23 9.28
C GLY A 381 -19.54 -7.36 9.93
N GLU A 382 -19.57 -7.32 11.27
CA GLU A 382 -20.53 -6.50 12.01
C GLU A 382 -20.26 -5.00 11.82
N LEU A 383 -18.99 -4.57 11.81
CA LEU A 383 -18.59 -3.19 11.53
C LEU A 383 -19.03 -2.73 10.13
N GLU A 384 -18.90 -3.58 9.11
CA GLU A 384 -19.38 -3.28 7.75
C GLU A 384 -20.91 -3.16 7.69
N LYS A 385 -21.62 -4.07 8.35
CA LYS A 385 -23.09 -4.09 8.39
C LYS A 385 -23.61 -2.77 8.97
N ARG A 386 -22.99 -2.28 10.03
CA ARG A 386 -23.34 -1.01 10.68
C ARG A 386 -22.94 0.21 9.86
N ALA A 387 -21.82 0.15 9.12
CA ALA A 387 -21.46 1.20 8.17
C ALA A 387 -22.55 1.43 7.13
N LYS A 388 -23.05 0.33 6.54
CA LYS A 388 -24.09 0.34 5.50
C LYS A 388 -25.43 0.81 6.04
N ALA A 389 -25.77 0.46 7.28
CA ALA A 389 -27.01 0.93 7.93
C ALA A 389 -27.02 2.43 8.22
N ASN A 390 -25.85 3.06 8.34
CA ASN A 390 -25.68 4.49 8.64
C ASN A 390 -25.42 5.37 7.40
N GLN A 391 -25.35 4.79 6.19
CA GLN A 391 -25.32 5.59 4.96
C GLN A 391 -26.74 6.11 4.68
N PRO A 392 -26.94 7.43 4.49
CA PRO A 392 -28.24 7.94 4.10
C PRO A 392 -28.65 7.30 2.78
N THR A 393 -29.80 6.63 2.76
CA THR A 393 -30.46 6.12 1.56
C THR A 393 -30.83 7.28 0.65
N SER A 394 -29.88 7.79 -0.15
CA SER A 394 -30.22 8.61 -1.30
C SER A 394 -30.68 7.67 -2.42
N ASN A 395 -31.95 7.82 -2.80
CA ASN A 395 -32.67 7.23 -3.95
C ASN A 395 -33.73 6.19 -3.56
N THR A 396 -34.88 6.68 -3.09
CA THR A 396 -36.18 6.17 -3.54
C THR A 396 -37.20 7.31 -3.48
N GLU A 397 -37.22 8.16 -4.51
CA GLU A 397 -38.41 8.93 -4.91
C GLU A 397 -38.12 9.60 -6.27
N LYS A 398 -38.23 8.81 -7.33
CA LYS A 398 -38.53 9.29 -8.69
C LYS A 398 -39.25 8.18 -9.46
N THR A 399 -40.44 7.84 -8.98
CA THR A 399 -41.49 7.27 -9.84
C THR A 399 -42.83 7.53 -9.18
N GLU A 400 -43.55 8.49 -9.77
CA GLU A 400 -45.01 8.56 -9.96
C GLU A 400 -45.56 9.98 -9.73
N SER A 401 -46.42 10.40 -10.67
CA SER A 401 -46.97 11.75 -10.89
C SER A 401 -46.01 12.67 -11.66
N GLU A 402 -46.18 13.01 -12.94
CA GLU A 402 -47.40 13.14 -13.76
C GLU A 402 -47.07 12.80 -15.22
N GLY A 403 -47.73 11.77 -15.74
CA GLY A 403 -48.08 11.71 -17.15
C GLY A 403 -49.58 11.96 -17.25
N ASN A 404 -49.98 13.16 -17.66
CA ASN A 404 -51.23 13.39 -18.40
C ASN A 404 -51.28 14.81 -18.96
N GLY A 405 -51.46 14.91 -20.29
CA GLY A 405 -51.61 16.17 -21.04
C GLY A 405 -50.86 16.11 -22.37
N ALA A 406 -51.23 15.21 -23.28
CA ALA A 406 -52.23 15.42 -24.32
C ALA A 406 -51.60 15.87 -25.66
N THR A 407 -51.69 14.97 -26.63
CA THR A 407 -51.63 15.23 -28.07
C THR A 407 -52.76 16.15 -28.52
N ASN A 408 -52.43 17.22 -29.21
CA ASN A 408 -52.89 17.55 -30.57
C ASN A 408 -52.05 18.67 -31.17
#